data_AF-A0AAD1T4Z2-F1
#
_entry.id   AF-A0AAD1T4Z2-F1
#
_cell.length_a   1.000
_cell.length_b   1.000
_cell.length_c   1.000
_cell.angle_alpha   90.00
_cell.angle_beta   90.00
_cell.angle_gamma   90.00
#
_symmetry.space_group_name_H-M   'P 1'
#
loop_
_entity.id
_entity.type
_entity.pdbx_description
1 polymer ?
#
loop_
_entity_poly.entity_id
_entity_poly.type
_entity_poly.pdbx_seq_one_letter_code
_entity_poly.pdbx_strand_id
1 'polypeptide(L)'
;MEAEKKHWVEELFSPHFSAEDFLYHSFEPDQLESEKLSDKRAKAVETIYHTALYNTQQAEKEKRKAFLSKMIVRDYVSLPEQINTKQSNTDQCQTCCLCGKVNTFSAANNEDNCIWDENELNILRDEIKKTQTEQSYLKVHLDACKRETSELKSRNCKTVQELEEARASLSASQRKNECKKVLIKQMQKDLLKKDAMIQALRKDMHEKCVEVSSLNKHLAKAKQDILGLQLKNEDFEKQLKTLKKQQEFKSVALVDKLKLEHNLQLNKLHREIKAVKEEITSEKLQHDRDIVALDSLRKHFSSLSVNSSPNFAHLNVTPH
;
A
#
# COMPACT_ATOMS: atom_id res chain seq x y z
N MET A 1 -12.34 -1.67 -54.78
CA MET A 1 -12.67 -2.16 -53.43
C MET A 1 -11.52 -3.07 -53.00
N GLU A 2 -10.44 -2.47 -52.52
CA GLU A 2 -9.37 -3.19 -51.84
C GLU A 2 -9.51 -2.86 -50.36
N ALA A 3 -9.71 -3.91 -49.55
CA ALA A 3 -9.78 -3.77 -48.10
C ALA A 3 -8.38 -3.43 -47.58
N GLU A 4 -8.24 -2.24 -47.01
CA GLU A 4 -7.04 -1.81 -46.29
C GLU A 4 -6.69 -2.85 -45.22
N LYS A 5 -5.57 -3.55 -45.42
CA LYS A 5 -5.03 -4.50 -44.45
C LYS A 5 -4.57 -3.73 -43.21
N LYS A 6 -5.36 -3.80 -42.14
CA LYS A 6 -4.99 -3.29 -40.82
C LYS A 6 -3.68 -3.93 -40.34
N HIS A 7 -2.82 -3.12 -39.73
CA HIS A 7 -1.51 -3.56 -39.27
C HIS A 7 -1.68 -4.44 -38.00
N TRP A 8 -0.91 -5.52 -37.86
CA TRP A 8 -1.04 -6.47 -36.73
C TRP A 8 -0.89 -5.80 -35.35
N VAL A 9 -0.23 -4.64 -35.29
CA VAL A 9 -0.11 -3.83 -34.07
C VAL A 9 -1.47 -3.24 -33.66
N GLU A 10 -2.31 -2.83 -34.61
CA GLU A 10 -3.66 -2.28 -34.33
C GLU A 10 -4.66 -3.37 -33.91
N GLU A 11 -4.39 -4.63 -34.27
CA GLU A 11 -5.18 -5.78 -33.86
C GLU A 11 -4.89 -6.20 -32.41
N LEU A 12 -3.63 -6.05 -31.97
CA LEU A 12 -3.22 -6.32 -30.58
C LEU A 12 -3.41 -5.12 -29.65
N PHE A 13 -3.33 -3.91 -30.18
CA PHE A 13 -3.51 -2.65 -29.47
C PHE A 13 -4.46 -1.76 -30.26
N SER A 14 -5.75 -2.11 -30.23
CA SER A 14 -6.77 -1.26 -30.82
C SER A 14 -6.69 0.13 -30.16
N PRO A 15 -6.51 1.21 -30.94
CA PRO A 15 -6.42 2.54 -30.36
C PRO A 15 -7.70 2.82 -29.58
N HIS A 16 -7.56 3.08 -28.28
CA HIS A 16 -8.68 3.33 -27.37
C HIS A 16 -9.37 4.70 -27.61
N PHE A 17 -8.90 5.46 -28.59
CA PHE A 17 -9.42 6.78 -28.93
C PHE A 17 -9.44 6.95 -30.46
N SER A 18 -10.63 7.17 -31.01
CA SER A 18 -10.89 7.61 -32.38
C SER A 18 -10.80 9.14 -32.47
N ALA A 19 -10.48 9.68 -33.66
CA ALA A 19 -10.60 11.12 -33.92
C ALA A 19 -12.05 11.63 -33.74
N GLU A 20 -13.03 10.74 -33.81
CA GLU A 20 -14.44 11.04 -33.54
C GLU A 20 -14.74 11.19 -32.04
N ASP A 21 -13.94 10.56 -31.16
CA ASP A 21 -14.07 10.70 -29.70
C ASP A 21 -13.69 12.11 -29.22
N PHE A 22 -12.83 12.81 -29.98
CA PHE A 22 -12.48 14.22 -29.72
C PHE A 22 -13.59 15.20 -30.10
N LEU A 23 -14.50 14.82 -31.00
CA LEU A 23 -15.51 15.73 -31.55
C LEU A 23 -16.90 15.54 -30.90
N TYR A 24 -17.22 14.36 -30.38
CA TYR A 24 -18.58 14.03 -29.94
C TYR A 24 -18.78 13.83 -28.44
N HIS A 25 -17.75 13.94 -27.62
CA HIS A 25 -17.91 13.90 -26.18
C HIS A 25 -17.50 15.21 -25.51
N SER A 26 -18.51 15.85 -24.91
CA SER A 26 -18.40 16.73 -23.76
C SER A 26 -17.71 15.99 -22.61
N PHE A 27 -16.41 15.73 -22.75
CA PHE A 27 -15.57 15.39 -21.62
C PHE A 27 -15.47 16.66 -20.78
N GLU A 28 -16.35 16.81 -19.80
CA GLU A 28 -15.88 17.37 -18.54
C GLU A 28 -14.69 16.47 -18.15
N PRO A 29 -13.46 16.99 -18.10
CA PRO A 29 -12.36 16.21 -17.58
C PRO A 29 -12.73 15.97 -16.13
N ASP A 30 -13.18 14.75 -15.84
CA ASP A 30 -13.38 14.29 -14.49
C ASP A 30 -12.00 14.35 -13.86
N GLN A 31 -11.71 15.48 -13.19
CA GLN A 31 -10.37 15.84 -12.71
C GLN A 31 -9.79 14.60 -12.08
N LEU A 32 -8.72 14.09 -12.69
CA LEU A 32 -8.04 12.87 -12.26
C LEU A 32 -7.89 12.95 -10.74
N GLU A 33 -8.13 11.86 -10.02
CA GLU A 33 -8.01 11.83 -8.54
C GLU A 33 -6.69 12.47 -8.05
N SER A 34 -5.63 12.41 -8.86
CA SER A 34 -4.35 13.12 -8.68
C SER A 34 -4.47 14.66 -8.62
N GLU A 35 -5.25 15.27 -9.51
CA GLU A 35 -5.51 16.71 -9.57
C GLU A 35 -6.40 17.16 -8.40
N LYS A 36 -7.44 16.37 -8.06
CA LYS A 36 -8.26 16.60 -6.85
C LYS A 36 -7.44 16.53 -5.56
N LEU A 37 -6.44 15.65 -5.50
CA LEU A 37 -5.50 15.56 -4.37
C LEU A 37 -4.49 16.72 -4.37
N SER A 38 -4.05 17.19 -5.54
CA SER A 38 -3.17 18.35 -5.69
C SER A 38 -3.85 19.64 -5.21
N ASP A 39 -5.09 19.90 -5.62
CA ASP A 39 -5.86 21.06 -5.20
C ASP A 39 -6.16 21.07 -3.71
N LYS A 40 -6.47 19.90 -3.12
CA LYS A 40 -6.64 19.76 -1.67
C LYS A 40 -5.36 20.08 -0.91
N ARG A 41 -4.19 19.70 -1.44
CA ARG A 41 -2.88 20.04 -0.85
C ARG A 41 -2.58 21.52 -1.00
N ALA A 42 -2.85 22.11 -2.17
CA ALA A 42 -2.65 23.55 -2.40
C ALA A 42 -3.49 24.39 -1.43
N LYS A 43 -4.79 24.07 -1.29
CA LYS A 43 -5.68 24.72 -0.31
C LYS A 43 -5.21 24.54 1.13
N ALA A 44 -4.71 23.35 1.49
CA ALA A 44 -4.15 23.12 2.83
C ALA A 44 -2.92 24.01 3.09
N VAL A 45 -2.02 24.15 2.12
CA VAL A 45 -0.85 25.03 2.24
C VAL A 45 -1.26 26.50 2.33
N GLU A 46 -2.21 26.94 1.52
CA GLU A 46 -2.77 28.29 1.53
C GLU A 46 -3.38 28.64 2.90
N THR A 47 -4.15 27.72 3.51
CA THR A 47 -4.71 27.93 4.86
C THR A 47 -3.65 28.04 5.94
N ILE A 48 -2.55 27.27 5.84
CA ILE A 48 -1.42 27.36 6.77
C ILE A 48 -0.74 28.73 6.66
N TYR A 49 -0.51 29.20 5.43
CA TYR A 49 0.08 30.52 5.19
C TYR A 49 -0.80 31.66 5.71
N HIS A 50 -2.10 31.66 5.42
CA HIS A 50 -3.02 32.67 5.94
C HIS A 50 -3.10 32.66 7.47
N THR A 51 -3.11 31.47 8.09
CA THR A 51 -3.13 31.34 9.55
C THR A 51 -1.84 31.88 10.17
N ALA A 52 -0.69 31.55 9.58
CA ALA A 52 0.60 32.06 10.05
C ALA A 52 0.67 33.59 9.93
N LEU A 53 0.22 34.14 8.81
CA LEU A 53 0.23 35.58 8.52
C LEU A 53 -0.73 36.36 9.44
N TYR A 54 -1.91 35.80 9.73
CA TYR A 54 -2.84 36.35 10.70
C TYR A 54 -2.25 36.34 12.12
N ASN A 55 -1.62 35.24 12.53
CA ASN A 55 -1.02 35.11 13.86
C ASN A 55 0.17 36.05 14.05
N THR A 56 1.02 36.22 13.04
CA THR A 56 2.15 37.17 13.11
C THR A 56 1.65 38.62 13.18
N GLN A 57 0.62 38.97 12.40
CA GLN A 57 0.02 40.29 12.46
C GLN A 57 -0.64 40.58 13.82
N GLN A 58 -1.31 39.59 14.42
CA GLN A 58 -1.89 39.74 15.77
C GLN A 58 -0.80 39.86 16.83
N ALA A 59 0.25 39.03 16.77
CA ALA A 59 1.38 39.14 17.69
C ALA A 59 2.09 40.51 17.59
N GLU A 60 2.21 41.08 16.40
CA GLU A 60 2.70 42.46 16.24
C GLU A 60 1.75 43.50 16.85
N LYS A 61 0.45 43.38 16.63
CA LYS A 61 -0.55 44.28 17.25
C LYS A 61 -0.48 44.20 18.78
N GLU A 62 -0.33 43.02 19.35
CA GLU A 62 -0.15 42.82 20.78
C GLU A 62 1.16 43.43 21.30
N LYS A 63 2.28 43.25 20.57
CA LYS A 63 3.55 43.91 20.90
C LYS A 63 3.44 45.43 20.87
N ARG A 64 2.75 46.00 19.88
CA ARG A 64 2.49 47.46 19.79
C ARG A 64 1.62 47.94 20.95
N LYS A 65 0.55 47.21 21.29
CA LYS A 65 -0.30 47.51 22.47
C LYS A 65 0.48 47.42 23.78
N ALA A 66 1.34 46.41 23.94
CA ALA A 66 2.19 46.27 25.11
C ALA A 66 3.23 47.40 25.23
N PHE A 67 3.80 47.84 24.11
CA PHE A 67 4.70 48.99 24.07
C PHE A 67 3.97 50.29 24.43
N LEU A 68 2.79 50.53 23.85
CA LEU A 68 1.98 51.71 24.16
C LEU A 68 1.49 51.70 25.62
N SER A 69 1.12 50.55 26.17
CA SER A 69 0.77 50.41 27.59
C SER A 69 1.94 50.77 28.50
N LYS A 70 3.17 50.34 28.17
CA LYS A 70 4.37 50.73 28.92
C LYS A 70 4.68 52.22 28.82
N MET A 71 4.32 52.87 27.71
CA MET A 71 4.49 54.31 27.51
C MET A 71 3.44 55.12 28.30
N ILE A 72 2.16 54.70 28.25
CA ILE A 72 1.04 55.34 28.95
C ILE A 72 1.17 55.21 30.48
N VAL A 73 1.70 54.08 30.99
CA VAL A 73 1.94 53.90 32.43
C VAL A 73 3.07 54.79 32.96
N ARG A 74 3.95 55.31 32.10
CA ARG A 74 5.04 56.21 32.52
C ARG A 74 4.57 57.64 32.78
N ASP A 75 3.47 58.07 32.15
CA ASP A 75 2.96 59.44 32.24
C ASP A 75 1.90 59.63 33.36
N TYR A 76 1.58 58.58 34.12
CA TYR A 76 0.68 58.65 35.29
C TYR A 76 1.38 58.33 36.61
N VAL A 77 2.65 58.77 36.75
CA VAL A 77 3.26 58.97 38.07
C VAL A 77 2.99 60.41 38.47
N SER A 78 1.94 60.56 39.27
CA SER A 78 1.64 61.77 40.02
C SER A 78 2.91 62.30 40.71
N LEU A 79 3.20 63.59 40.47
CA LEU A 79 4.04 64.38 41.37
C LEU A 79 3.55 64.23 42.82
N PRO A 80 4.49 64.17 43.78
CA PRO A 80 4.45 65.19 44.81
C PRO A 80 5.78 65.96 44.92
N GLU A 81 5.65 67.26 44.69
CA GLU A 81 6.23 68.37 45.47
C GLU A 81 7.69 68.29 45.93
N GLN A 82 8.52 69.05 45.20
CA GLN A 82 9.69 69.74 45.75
C GLN A 82 9.26 70.71 46.87
N ILE A 83 9.85 70.56 48.06
CA ILE A 83 10.13 71.70 48.93
C ILE A 83 11.62 71.67 49.32
N ASN A 84 12.25 72.79 49.02
CA ASN A 84 13.66 73.12 49.11
C ASN A 84 14.30 72.88 50.49
N THR A 85 15.54 72.39 50.50
CA THR A 85 16.56 72.88 51.45
C THR A 85 17.90 72.94 50.74
N LYS A 86 18.42 74.17 50.67
CA LYS A 86 19.61 74.57 49.92
C LYS A 86 20.86 73.95 50.53
N GLN A 87 21.64 73.23 49.72
CA GLN A 87 23.09 73.13 49.91
C GLN A 87 23.70 74.50 49.57
N SER A 88 24.28 75.17 50.56
CA SER A 88 25.26 76.23 50.33
C SER A 88 26.61 75.76 50.84
N ASN A 89 27.57 75.78 49.93
CA ASN A 89 29.00 75.58 50.13
C ASN A 89 29.54 76.43 51.28
N THR A 90 30.43 75.84 52.09
CA THR A 90 31.54 76.58 52.70
C THR A 90 32.74 75.66 52.80
N ASP A 91 33.58 75.70 51.76
CA ASP A 91 35.01 75.51 51.92
C ASP A 91 35.61 76.76 52.56
N GLN A 92 36.66 76.54 53.36
CA GLN A 92 37.69 77.49 53.83
C GLN A 92 37.30 78.61 54.81
N CYS A 93 37.87 78.51 56.01
CA CYS A 93 38.76 79.55 56.56
C CYS A 93 39.59 78.98 57.73
N GLN A 94 40.72 78.35 57.42
CA GLN A 94 41.84 78.31 58.35
C GLN A 94 42.62 79.60 58.12
N THR A 95 42.90 80.33 59.22
CA THR A 95 43.63 81.61 59.29
C THR A 95 42.77 82.87 59.16
N CYS A 96 42.20 83.33 60.28
CA CYS A 96 42.14 84.76 60.58
C CYS A 96 42.13 84.99 62.10
N CYS A 97 43.17 85.68 62.56
CA CYS A 97 43.31 86.19 63.92
C CYS A 97 42.55 87.52 64.08
N LEU A 98 42.11 87.77 65.32
CA LEU A 98 41.77 89.09 65.92
C LEU A 98 40.39 89.69 65.65
N CYS A 99 39.45 89.47 66.58
CA CYS A 99 38.74 90.49 67.39
C CYS A 99 37.68 89.79 68.27
N GLY A 100 37.51 90.06 69.58
CA GLY A 100 38.14 91.00 70.49
C GLY A 100 37.88 90.58 71.95
N LYS A 101 38.86 90.91 72.80
CA LYS A 101 38.89 90.74 74.25
C LYS A 101 37.95 91.75 74.93
N VAL A 102 37.42 91.39 76.11
CA VAL A 102 37.36 92.35 77.24
C VAL A 102 37.92 91.67 78.49
N ASN A 103 38.87 92.39 79.09
CA ASN A 103 39.73 92.14 80.25
C ASN A 103 38.97 91.89 81.56
N THR A 104 39.43 90.96 82.41
CA THR A 104 40.30 91.18 83.61
C THR A 104 39.59 91.91 84.75
N PHE A 105 39.44 91.26 85.92
CA PHE A 105 39.89 91.75 87.24
C PHE A 105 39.80 90.63 88.29
N SER A 106 40.75 90.64 89.23
CA SER A 106 40.94 89.68 90.31
C SER A 106 40.06 89.96 91.52
N ALA A 107 39.66 88.92 92.25
CA ALA A 107 39.48 88.87 93.72
C ALA A 107 38.84 87.51 94.03
N ALA A 108 39.51 86.60 94.74
CA ALA A 108 39.48 86.55 96.19
C ALA A 108 38.03 86.50 96.73
N ASN A 109 37.66 85.31 97.21
CA ASN A 109 36.62 85.02 98.20
C ASN A 109 35.27 85.74 98.01
N ASN A 110 34.39 85.13 97.23
CA ASN A 110 32.96 85.19 97.50
C ASN A 110 32.47 83.74 97.57
N GLU A 111 32.46 83.20 98.78
CA GLU A 111 31.52 82.14 99.13
C GLU A 111 30.10 82.66 98.85
N ASP A 112 29.27 81.75 98.37
CA ASP A 112 27.82 81.76 98.47
C ASP A 112 27.05 82.88 97.75
N ASN A 113 26.70 82.59 96.50
CA ASN A 113 25.34 82.87 96.02
C ASN A 113 24.91 81.83 94.96
N CYS A 114 25.15 80.54 95.27
CA CYS A 114 24.34 79.51 94.65
C CYS A 114 22.97 79.53 95.34
N ILE A 115 21.90 79.87 94.62
CA ILE A 115 20.51 79.88 95.13
C ILE A 115 20.08 78.47 95.58
N TRP A 116 20.76 77.45 95.06
CA TRP A 116 20.50 76.04 95.29
C TRP A 116 21.46 75.52 96.35
N ASP A 117 20.95 74.74 97.30
CA ASP A 117 21.83 74.07 98.24
C ASP A 117 22.63 72.95 97.52
N GLU A 118 23.78 72.54 98.09
CA GLU A 118 24.63 71.51 97.50
C GLU A 118 23.88 70.16 97.32
N ASN A 119 22.87 69.88 98.15
CA ASN A 119 22.03 68.69 98.03
C ASN A 119 21.03 68.77 96.86
N GLU A 120 20.40 69.91 96.62
CA GLU A 120 19.47 70.16 95.52
C GLU A 120 20.20 70.11 94.17
N LEU A 121 21.42 70.64 94.11
CA LEU A 121 22.31 70.48 92.96
C LEU A 121 22.69 69.02 92.73
N ASN A 122 22.94 68.24 93.78
CA ASN A 122 23.23 66.82 93.67
C ASN A 122 22.01 66.01 93.19
N ILE A 123 20.79 66.33 93.67
CA ILE A 123 19.53 65.72 93.20
C ILE A 123 19.32 66.00 91.71
N LEU A 124 19.50 67.25 91.26
CA LEU A 124 19.42 67.62 89.85
C LEU A 124 20.46 66.89 88.99
N ARG A 125 21.71 66.82 89.46
CA ARG A 125 22.78 66.07 88.78
C ARG A 125 22.44 64.59 88.67
N ASP A 126 21.83 64.00 89.69
CA ASP A 126 21.46 62.58 89.69
C ASP A 126 20.24 62.30 88.80
N GLU A 127 19.24 63.19 88.76
CA GLU A 127 18.11 63.06 87.81
C GLU A 127 18.57 63.28 86.36
N ILE A 128 19.52 64.18 86.11
CA ILE A 128 20.15 64.34 84.77
C ILE A 128 20.92 63.08 84.39
N LYS A 129 21.68 62.47 85.30
CA LYS A 129 22.36 61.20 85.03
C LYS A 129 21.36 60.09 84.75
N LYS A 130 20.26 60.01 85.50
CA LYS A 130 19.19 59.01 85.33
C LYS A 130 18.45 59.16 84.01
N THR A 131 18.08 60.38 83.64
CA THR A 131 17.48 60.66 82.32
C THR A 131 18.45 60.37 81.17
N GLN A 132 19.74 60.66 81.33
CA GLN A 132 20.77 60.29 80.35
C GLN A 132 20.97 58.77 80.23
N THR A 133 20.92 58.01 81.33
CA THR A 133 21.01 56.53 81.28
C THR A 133 19.75 55.93 80.67
N GLU A 134 18.56 56.42 81.01
CA GLU A 134 17.28 56.03 80.40
C GLU A 134 17.25 56.34 78.90
N GLN A 135 17.68 57.54 78.49
CA GLN A 135 17.78 57.93 77.08
C GLN A 135 18.78 57.04 76.34
N SER A 136 19.93 56.72 76.96
CA SER A 136 20.91 55.80 76.40
C SER A 136 20.35 54.38 76.25
N TYR A 137 19.62 53.90 77.26
CA TYR A 137 18.94 52.60 77.24
C TYR A 137 17.90 52.52 76.12
N LEU A 138 17.00 53.51 76.03
CA LEU A 138 15.99 53.57 74.98
C LEU A 138 16.61 53.68 73.57
N LYS A 139 17.71 54.41 73.42
CA LYS A 139 18.45 54.50 72.15
C LYS A 139 19.01 53.16 71.72
N VAL A 140 19.66 52.42 72.64
CA VAL A 140 20.15 51.06 72.38
C VAL A 140 19.01 50.13 72.00
N HIS A 141 17.87 50.22 72.70
CA HIS A 141 16.68 49.41 72.39
C HIS A 141 16.10 49.74 71.01
N LEU A 142 15.99 51.03 70.67
CA LEU A 142 15.52 51.49 69.37
C LEU A 142 16.44 50.99 68.24
N ASP A 143 17.76 51.08 68.43
CA ASP A 143 18.74 50.61 67.46
C ASP A 143 18.72 49.08 67.31
N ALA A 144 18.41 48.33 68.38
CA ALA A 144 18.16 46.90 68.31
C ALA A 144 16.91 46.57 67.49
N CYS A 145 15.78 47.24 67.73
CA CYS A 145 14.56 47.06 66.95
C CYS A 145 14.74 47.46 65.46
N LYS A 146 15.51 48.51 65.17
CA LYS A 146 15.85 48.89 63.79
C LYS A 146 16.66 47.82 63.06
N ARG A 147 17.62 47.18 63.76
CA ARG A 147 18.39 46.06 63.20
C ARG A 147 17.51 44.84 62.95
N GLU A 148 16.65 44.49 63.90
CA GLU A 148 15.74 43.36 63.73
C GLU A 148 14.78 43.57 62.56
N THR A 149 14.20 44.77 62.44
CA THR A 149 13.30 45.10 61.32
C THR A 149 14.00 45.11 59.97
N SER A 150 15.26 45.56 59.88
CA SER A 150 16.02 45.51 58.62
C SER A 150 16.39 44.07 58.25
N GLU A 151 16.75 43.24 59.22
CA GLU A 151 17.03 41.82 59.02
C GLU A 151 15.77 41.06 58.59
N LEU A 152 14.64 41.27 59.26
CA LEU A 152 13.36 40.67 58.88
C LEU A 152 12.92 41.11 57.48
N LYS A 153 13.10 42.38 57.11
CA LYS A 153 12.84 42.86 55.74
C LYS A 153 13.72 42.18 54.71
N SER A 154 15.02 42.01 55.00
CA SER A 154 15.94 41.31 54.10
C SER A 154 15.56 39.84 53.94
N ARG A 155 15.26 39.14 55.05
CA ARG A 155 14.78 37.75 55.01
C ARG A 155 13.49 37.62 54.24
N ASN A 156 12.51 38.49 54.49
CA ASN A 156 11.22 38.47 53.79
C ASN A 156 11.41 38.69 52.28
N CYS A 157 12.27 39.63 51.88
CA CYS A 157 12.58 39.86 50.47
C CYS A 157 13.17 38.60 49.80
N LYS A 158 14.13 37.93 50.46
CA LYS A 158 14.71 36.66 49.97
C LYS A 158 13.66 35.56 49.84
N THR A 159 12.82 35.38 50.85
CA THR A 159 11.77 34.35 50.82
C THR A 159 10.73 34.61 49.72
N VAL A 160 10.38 35.88 49.47
CA VAL A 160 9.48 36.24 48.37
C VAL A 160 10.11 35.89 47.02
N GLN A 161 11.39 36.21 46.83
CA GLN A 161 12.10 35.87 45.60
C GLN A 161 12.16 34.34 45.38
N GLU A 162 12.52 33.57 46.41
CA GLU A 162 12.55 32.11 46.34
C GLU A 162 11.17 31.51 46.01
N LEU A 163 10.09 32.08 46.57
CA LEU A 163 8.72 31.68 46.26
C LEU A 163 8.33 31.99 44.81
N GLU A 164 8.74 33.15 44.28
CA GLU A 164 8.50 33.51 42.88
C GLU A 164 9.25 32.57 41.93
N GLU A 165 10.51 32.24 42.23
CA GLU A 165 11.32 31.29 41.45
C GLU A 165 10.73 29.87 41.49
N ALA A 166 10.29 29.41 42.66
CA ALA A 166 9.62 28.12 42.82
C ALA A 166 8.29 28.08 42.05
N ARG A 167 7.51 29.16 42.08
CA ARG A 167 6.25 29.29 41.33
C ARG A 167 6.48 29.29 39.82
N ALA A 168 7.51 29.99 39.34
CA ALA A 168 7.89 29.98 37.94
C ALA A 168 8.30 28.59 37.48
N SER A 169 9.10 27.88 38.28
CA SER A 169 9.53 26.50 38.02
C SER A 169 8.37 25.52 38.00
N LEU A 170 7.42 25.64 38.93
CA LEU A 170 6.19 24.83 38.97
C LEU A 170 5.35 25.05 37.71
N SER A 171 5.15 26.32 37.31
CA SER A 171 4.41 26.67 36.10
C SER A 171 5.08 26.10 34.84
N ALA A 172 6.41 26.15 34.75
CA ALA A 172 7.16 25.55 33.65
C ALA A 172 7.00 24.02 33.62
N SER A 173 7.04 23.36 34.78
CA SER A 173 6.83 21.92 34.91
C SER A 173 5.42 21.52 34.48
N GLN A 174 4.38 22.26 34.91
CA GLN A 174 3.00 22.05 34.50
C GLN A 174 2.83 22.15 32.98
N ARG A 175 3.39 23.18 32.34
CA ARG A 175 3.36 23.32 30.87
C ARG A 175 4.01 22.12 30.18
N LYS A 176 5.18 21.67 30.65
CA LYS A 176 5.84 20.47 30.12
C LYS A 176 4.97 19.22 30.27
N ASN A 177 4.28 19.08 31.40
CA ASN A 177 3.41 17.94 31.66
C ASN A 177 2.19 17.94 30.73
N GLU A 178 1.57 19.09 30.47
CA GLU A 178 0.48 19.20 29.50
C GLU A 178 0.94 18.86 28.07
N CYS A 179 2.11 19.34 27.65
CA CYS A 179 2.69 18.93 26.36
C CYS A 179 2.91 17.42 26.28
N LYS A 180 3.44 16.79 27.33
CA LYS A 180 3.62 15.33 27.39
C LYS A 180 2.28 14.58 27.30
N LYS A 181 1.23 15.05 27.97
CA LYS A 181 -0.12 14.44 27.86
C LYS A 181 -0.64 14.48 26.43
N VAL A 182 -0.46 15.59 25.72
CA VAL A 182 -0.86 15.70 24.31
C VAL A 182 -0.08 14.72 23.45
N LEU A 183 1.24 14.63 23.65
CA LEU A 183 2.10 13.68 22.93
C LEU A 183 1.65 12.23 23.16
N ILE A 184 1.38 11.85 24.42
CA ILE A 184 0.90 10.50 24.75
C ILE A 184 -0.42 10.20 24.05
N LYS A 185 -1.38 11.13 24.05
CA LYS A 185 -2.66 10.96 23.34
C LYS A 185 -2.45 10.78 21.84
N GLN A 186 -1.50 11.50 21.24
CA GLN A 186 -1.17 11.35 19.83
C GLN A 186 -0.55 9.96 19.56
N MET A 187 0.41 9.53 20.38
CA MET A 187 1.02 8.21 20.27
C MET A 187 0.00 7.08 20.42
N GLN A 188 -0.96 7.21 21.33
CA GLN A 188 -2.05 6.24 21.50
C GLN A 188 -2.93 6.14 20.24
N LYS A 189 -3.28 7.27 19.61
CA LYS A 189 -4.03 7.27 18.35
C LYS A 189 -3.25 6.59 17.23
N ASP A 190 -1.95 6.85 17.13
CA ASP A 190 -1.12 6.26 16.10
C ASP A 190 -0.89 4.76 16.33
N LEU A 191 -0.76 4.33 17.60
CA LEU A 191 -0.74 2.92 17.97
C LEU A 191 -2.02 2.21 17.50
N LEU A 192 -3.20 2.76 17.81
CA LEU A 192 -4.49 2.18 17.40
C LEU A 192 -4.62 2.08 15.87
N LYS A 193 -4.15 3.09 15.11
CA LYS A 193 -4.13 3.04 13.65
C LYS A 193 -3.22 1.92 13.13
N LYS A 194 -2.03 1.78 13.72
CA LYS A 194 -1.07 0.73 13.35
C LYS A 194 -1.62 -0.65 13.69
N ASP A 195 -2.26 -0.82 14.84
CA ASP A 195 -2.91 -2.07 15.23
C ASP A 195 -4.04 -2.43 14.27
N ALA A 196 -4.88 -1.47 13.88
CA ALA A 196 -5.93 -1.70 12.87
C ALA A 196 -5.33 -2.13 11.52
N MET A 197 -4.24 -1.49 11.08
CA MET A 197 -3.52 -1.88 9.86
C MET A 197 -2.94 -3.30 9.96
N ILE A 198 -2.35 -3.66 11.11
CA ILE A 198 -1.82 -5.01 11.35
C ILE A 198 -2.95 -6.04 11.31
N GLN A 199 -4.11 -5.74 11.90
CA GLN A 199 -5.28 -6.63 11.86
C GLN A 199 -5.81 -6.82 10.43
N ALA A 200 -5.89 -5.74 9.64
CA ALA A 200 -6.28 -5.82 8.23
C ALA A 200 -5.30 -6.69 7.43
N LEU A 201 -3.99 -6.45 7.57
CA LEU A 201 -2.97 -7.26 6.90
C LEU A 201 -3.01 -8.74 7.32
N ARG A 202 -3.29 -9.04 8.59
CA ARG A 202 -3.48 -10.42 9.06
C ARG A 202 -4.67 -11.10 8.39
N LYS A 203 -5.79 -10.37 8.24
CA LYS A 203 -6.98 -10.88 7.55
C LYS A 203 -6.69 -11.15 6.08
N ASP A 204 -6.06 -10.22 5.38
CA ASP A 204 -5.67 -10.38 3.98
C ASP A 204 -4.72 -11.58 3.79
N MET A 205 -3.72 -11.72 4.67
CA MET A 205 -2.81 -12.86 4.64
C MET A 205 -3.54 -14.19 4.89
N HIS A 206 -4.52 -14.21 5.79
CA HIS A 206 -5.32 -15.39 6.04
C HIS A 206 -6.16 -15.76 4.80
N GLU A 207 -6.83 -14.79 4.18
CA GLU A 207 -7.60 -14.98 2.95
C GLU A 207 -6.71 -15.53 1.82
N LYS A 208 -5.52 -14.96 1.64
CA LYS A 208 -4.55 -15.45 0.65
C LYS A 208 -4.05 -16.86 0.95
N CYS A 209 -3.81 -17.22 2.21
CA CYS A 209 -3.46 -18.58 2.59
C CYS A 209 -4.58 -19.58 2.27
N VAL A 210 -5.85 -19.20 2.49
CA VAL A 210 -7.01 -20.03 2.12
C VAL A 210 -7.11 -20.18 0.60
N GLU A 211 -6.94 -19.09 -0.15
CA GLU A 211 -6.93 -19.10 -1.62
C GLU A 211 -5.84 -20.05 -2.16
N VAL A 212 -4.59 -19.91 -1.70
CA VAL A 212 -3.48 -20.79 -2.08
C VAL A 212 -3.78 -22.26 -1.74
N SER A 213 -4.36 -22.52 -0.57
CA SER A 213 -4.75 -23.87 -0.17
C SER A 213 -5.82 -24.46 -1.10
N SER A 214 -6.78 -23.64 -1.53
CA SER A 214 -7.82 -24.05 -2.48
C SER A 214 -7.23 -24.33 -3.88
N LEU A 215 -6.35 -23.46 -4.37
CA LEU A 215 -5.66 -23.62 -5.65
C LEU A 215 -4.79 -24.88 -5.66
N ASN A 216 -4.09 -25.17 -4.57
CA ASN A 216 -3.32 -26.41 -4.43
C ASN A 216 -4.20 -27.66 -4.51
N LYS A 217 -5.40 -27.64 -3.92
CA LYS A 217 -6.38 -28.74 -4.05
C LYS A 217 -6.84 -28.90 -5.49
N HIS A 218 -7.17 -27.79 -6.17
CA HIS A 218 -7.55 -27.83 -7.59
C HIS A 218 -6.43 -28.35 -8.48
N LEU A 219 -5.18 -27.93 -8.24
CA LEU A 219 -4.01 -28.39 -8.96
C LEU A 219 -3.75 -29.87 -8.74
N ALA A 220 -3.88 -30.37 -7.51
CA ALA A 220 -3.76 -31.79 -7.21
C ALA A 220 -4.84 -32.62 -7.95
N LYS A 221 -6.08 -32.14 -7.94
CA LYS A 221 -7.19 -32.78 -8.67
C LYS A 221 -6.94 -32.79 -10.18
N ALA A 222 -6.54 -31.65 -10.77
CA ALA A 222 -6.24 -31.56 -12.18
C ALA A 222 -5.10 -32.51 -12.60
N LYS A 223 -4.06 -32.65 -11.77
CA LYS A 223 -2.99 -33.65 -11.99
C LYS A 223 -3.53 -35.08 -11.97
N GLN A 224 -4.40 -35.41 -11.03
CA GLN A 224 -5.04 -36.73 -10.97
C GLN A 224 -5.92 -36.99 -12.20
N ASP A 225 -6.68 -35.99 -12.65
CA ASP A 225 -7.53 -36.08 -13.84
C ASP A 225 -6.69 -36.29 -15.11
N ILE A 226 -5.56 -35.58 -15.25
CA ILE A 226 -4.60 -35.75 -16.36
C ILE A 226 -4.05 -37.18 -16.37
N LEU A 227 -3.58 -37.69 -15.23
CA LEU A 227 -3.08 -39.07 -15.13
C LEU A 227 -4.18 -40.08 -15.49
N GLY A 228 -5.41 -39.86 -15.03
CA GLY A 228 -6.56 -40.70 -15.37
C GLY A 228 -6.89 -40.70 -16.87
N LEU A 229 -6.79 -39.53 -17.52
CA LEU A 229 -6.99 -39.41 -18.98
C LEU A 229 -5.85 -40.06 -19.76
N GLN A 230 -4.59 -39.93 -19.30
CA GLN A 230 -3.45 -40.60 -19.92
C GLN A 230 -3.61 -42.12 -19.91
N LEU A 231 -4.01 -42.71 -18.78
CA LEU A 231 -4.27 -44.15 -18.68
C LEU A 231 -5.40 -44.60 -19.62
N LYS A 232 -6.49 -43.83 -19.70
CA LYS A 232 -7.59 -44.12 -20.66
C LYS A 232 -7.12 -44.04 -22.10
N ASN A 233 -6.28 -43.06 -22.44
CA ASN A 233 -5.75 -42.90 -23.77
C ASN A 233 -4.83 -44.07 -24.17
N GLU A 234 -3.97 -44.51 -23.26
CA GLU A 234 -3.14 -45.71 -23.46
C GLU A 234 -3.99 -46.98 -23.67
N ASP A 235 -5.08 -47.12 -22.92
CA ASP A 235 -6.02 -48.23 -23.09
C ASP A 235 -6.71 -48.19 -24.46
N PHE A 236 -7.23 -47.03 -24.86
CA PHE A 236 -7.80 -46.85 -26.19
C PHE A 236 -6.80 -47.12 -27.31
N GLU A 237 -5.53 -46.71 -27.15
CA GLU A 237 -4.49 -47.00 -28.14
C GLU A 237 -4.23 -48.50 -28.27
N LYS A 238 -4.23 -49.26 -27.16
CA LYS A 238 -4.12 -50.72 -27.17
C LYS A 238 -5.34 -51.39 -27.83
N GLN A 239 -6.54 -50.92 -27.52
CA GLN A 239 -7.78 -51.40 -28.15
C GLN A 239 -7.75 -51.16 -29.66
N LEU A 240 -7.37 -49.96 -30.11
CA LEU A 240 -7.23 -49.62 -31.52
C LEU A 240 -6.20 -50.49 -32.24
N LYS A 241 -5.03 -50.71 -31.64
CA LYS A 241 -4.00 -51.61 -32.20
C LYS A 241 -4.53 -53.04 -32.35
N THR A 242 -5.30 -53.52 -31.39
CA THR A 242 -5.89 -54.87 -31.41
C THR A 242 -6.96 -54.98 -32.49
N LEU A 243 -7.87 -54.01 -32.57
CA LEU A 243 -8.90 -53.95 -33.61
C LEU A 243 -8.30 -53.87 -35.01
N LYS A 244 -7.25 -53.06 -35.19
CA LYS A 244 -6.54 -52.95 -36.48
C LYS A 244 -5.96 -54.30 -36.90
N LYS A 245 -5.29 -55.02 -36.00
CA LYS A 245 -4.77 -56.38 -36.28
C LYS A 245 -5.89 -57.37 -36.61
N GLN A 246 -7.01 -57.32 -35.89
CA GLN A 246 -8.17 -58.17 -36.18
C GLN A 246 -8.78 -57.86 -37.56
N GLN A 247 -8.87 -56.58 -37.93
CA GLN A 247 -9.36 -56.16 -39.24
C GLN A 247 -8.42 -56.61 -40.37
N GLU A 248 -7.11 -56.45 -40.19
CA GLU A 248 -6.09 -56.92 -41.13
C GLU A 248 -6.19 -58.45 -41.32
N PHE A 249 -6.29 -59.21 -40.23
CA PHE A 249 -6.47 -60.66 -40.30
C PHE A 249 -7.76 -61.06 -41.03
N LYS A 250 -8.89 -60.42 -40.73
CA LYS A 250 -10.16 -60.67 -41.41
C LYS A 250 -10.09 -60.34 -42.90
N SER A 251 -9.41 -59.25 -43.26
CA SER A 251 -9.20 -58.85 -44.66
C SER A 251 -8.40 -59.91 -45.42
N VAL A 252 -7.27 -60.36 -44.86
CA VAL A 252 -6.45 -61.43 -45.46
C VAL A 252 -7.24 -62.72 -45.60
N ALA A 253 -7.94 -63.16 -44.54
CA ALA A 253 -8.76 -64.36 -44.58
C ALA A 253 -9.87 -64.31 -45.64
N LEU A 254 -10.48 -63.14 -45.84
CA LEU A 254 -11.49 -62.93 -46.89
C LEU A 254 -10.88 -63.01 -48.29
N VAL A 255 -9.71 -62.40 -48.51
CA VAL A 255 -8.99 -62.48 -49.78
C VAL A 255 -8.61 -63.93 -50.10
N ASP A 256 -8.11 -64.68 -49.13
CA ASP A 256 -7.72 -66.08 -49.34
C ASP A 256 -8.93 -66.99 -49.59
N LYS A 257 -10.06 -66.72 -48.90
CA LYS A 257 -11.33 -67.40 -49.19
C LYS A 257 -11.78 -67.16 -50.64
N LEU A 258 -11.76 -65.90 -51.10
CA LEU A 258 -12.14 -65.55 -52.47
C LEU A 258 -11.20 -66.20 -53.50
N LYS A 259 -9.88 -66.23 -53.24
CA LYS A 259 -8.91 -66.94 -54.10
C LYS A 259 -9.20 -68.44 -54.16
N LEU A 260 -9.52 -69.07 -53.04
CA LEU A 260 -9.83 -70.50 -52.99
C LEU A 260 -11.11 -70.81 -53.77
N GLU A 261 -12.18 -70.03 -53.58
CA GLU A 261 -13.43 -70.15 -54.33
C GLU A 261 -13.21 -69.96 -55.84
N HIS A 262 -12.44 -68.94 -56.23
CA HIS A 262 -12.09 -68.69 -57.63
C HIS A 262 -11.28 -69.85 -58.23
N ASN A 263 -10.27 -70.36 -57.53
CA ASN A 263 -9.49 -71.51 -57.98
C ASN A 263 -10.35 -72.78 -58.13
N LEU A 264 -11.31 -73.00 -57.23
CA LEU A 264 -12.24 -74.11 -57.33
C LEU A 264 -13.12 -73.98 -58.58
N GLN A 265 -13.65 -72.78 -58.85
CA GLN A 265 -14.42 -72.50 -60.06
C GLN A 265 -13.57 -72.69 -61.34
N LEU A 266 -12.34 -72.16 -61.37
CA LEU A 266 -11.40 -72.37 -62.48
C LEU A 266 -11.12 -73.86 -62.70
N ASN A 267 -10.88 -74.62 -61.65
CA ASN A 267 -10.65 -76.06 -61.75
C ASN A 267 -11.89 -76.80 -62.28
N LYS A 268 -13.09 -76.39 -61.85
CA LYS A 268 -14.35 -76.93 -62.37
C LYS A 268 -14.49 -76.67 -63.87
N LEU A 269 -14.31 -75.42 -64.30
CA LEU A 269 -14.34 -75.03 -65.71
C LEU A 269 -13.28 -75.79 -66.54
N HIS A 270 -12.06 -75.95 -66.03
CA HIS A 270 -11.03 -76.74 -66.73
C HIS A 270 -11.43 -78.21 -66.90
N ARG A 271 -12.06 -78.83 -65.89
CA ARG A 271 -12.58 -80.20 -66.00
C ARG A 271 -13.72 -80.28 -67.01
N GLU A 272 -14.64 -79.33 -67.00
CA GLU A 272 -15.74 -79.23 -67.97
C GLU A 272 -15.18 -79.07 -69.40
N ILE A 273 -14.20 -78.18 -69.61
CA ILE A 273 -13.52 -78.03 -70.91
C ILE A 273 -12.81 -79.32 -71.33
N LYS A 274 -12.15 -80.03 -70.42
CA LYS A 274 -11.47 -81.30 -70.73
C LYS A 274 -12.48 -82.37 -71.15
N ALA A 275 -13.59 -82.49 -70.43
CA ALA A 275 -14.66 -83.43 -70.75
C ALA A 275 -15.27 -83.14 -72.12
N VAL A 276 -15.59 -81.87 -72.42
CA VAL A 276 -16.11 -81.47 -73.74
C VAL A 276 -15.09 -81.72 -74.85
N LYS A 277 -13.80 -81.49 -74.61
CA LYS A 277 -12.74 -81.82 -75.59
C LYS A 277 -12.67 -83.32 -75.86
N GLU A 278 -12.73 -84.15 -74.82
CA GLU A 278 -12.73 -85.61 -74.94
C GLU A 278 -13.98 -86.08 -75.72
N GLU A 279 -15.15 -85.52 -75.41
CA GLU A 279 -16.41 -85.77 -76.13
C GLU A 279 -16.29 -85.41 -77.62
N ILE A 280 -15.82 -84.20 -77.96
CA ILE A 280 -15.56 -83.79 -79.34
C ILE A 280 -14.58 -84.73 -80.05
N THR A 281 -13.50 -85.17 -79.39
CA THR A 281 -12.56 -86.11 -80.02
C THR A 281 -13.18 -87.48 -80.26
N SER A 282 -14.01 -87.95 -79.33
CA SER A 282 -14.73 -89.22 -79.48
C SER A 282 -15.78 -89.15 -80.58
N GLU A 283 -16.50 -88.03 -80.69
CA GLU A 283 -17.49 -87.75 -81.73
C GLU A 283 -16.82 -87.63 -83.10
N LYS A 284 -15.69 -86.93 -83.21
CA LYS A 284 -14.88 -86.88 -84.45
C LYS A 284 -14.41 -88.27 -84.88
N LEU A 285 -13.88 -89.06 -83.95
CA LEU A 285 -13.42 -90.41 -84.24
C LEU A 285 -14.57 -91.33 -84.66
N GLN A 286 -15.75 -91.15 -84.05
CA GLN A 286 -16.96 -91.84 -84.48
C GLN A 286 -17.41 -91.39 -85.87
N HIS A 287 -17.40 -90.09 -86.15
CA HIS A 287 -17.71 -89.53 -87.46
C HIS A 287 -16.76 -90.04 -88.56
N ASP A 288 -15.45 -90.13 -88.28
CA ASP A 288 -14.47 -90.69 -89.21
C ASP A 288 -14.77 -92.17 -89.51
N ARG A 289 -15.16 -92.96 -88.50
CA ARG A 289 -15.63 -94.36 -88.69
C ARG A 289 -16.88 -94.41 -89.53
N ASP A 290 -17.85 -93.52 -89.28
CA ASP A 290 -19.10 -93.44 -90.02
C ASP A 290 -18.84 -93.06 -91.49
N ILE A 291 -17.90 -92.12 -91.76
CA ILE A 291 -17.45 -91.80 -93.12
C ILE A 291 -16.84 -93.02 -93.81
N VAL A 292 -15.94 -93.76 -93.15
CA VAL A 292 -15.32 -94.97 -93.71
C VAL A 292 -16.36 -96.05 -93.98
N ALA A 293 -17.34 -96.22 -93.09
CA ALA A 293 -18.45 -97.14 -93.27
C ALA A 293 -19.32 -96.72 -94.47
N LEU A 294 -19.68 -95.43 -94.58
CA LEU A 294 -20.41 -94.88 -95.71
C LEU A 294 -19.64 -94.99 -97.02
N ASP A 295 -18.32 -94.80 -97.02
CA ASP A 295 -17.46 -94.98 -98.21
C ASP A 295 -17.33 -96.46 -98.59
N SER A 296 -17.29 -97.37 -97.61
CA SER A 296 -17.35 -98.82 -97.84
C SER A 296 -18.68 -99.23 -98.45
N LEU A 297 -19.80 -98.68 -97.96
CA LEU A 297 -21.12 -98.84 -98.56
C LEU A 297 -21.14 -98.26 -99.98
N ARG A 298 -20.62 -97.05 -100.18
CA ARG A 298 -20.52 -96.39 -101.49
C ARG A 298 -19.73 -97.25 -102.47
N LYS A 299 -18.58 -97.81 -102.07
CA LYS A 299 -17.77 -98.74 -102.87
C LYS A 299 -18.55 -100.01 -103.19
N HIS A 300 -19.21 -100.63 -102.20
CA HIS A 300 -20.04 -101.81 -102.40
C HIS A 300 -21.16 -101.55 -103.44
N PHE A 301 -21.93 -100.47 -103.28
CA PHE A 301 -22.99 -100.10 -104.23
C PHE A 301 -22.43 -99.67 -105.60
N SER A 302 -21.25 -99.04 -105.66
CA SER A 302 -20.58 -98.72 -106.93
C SER A 302 -20.11 -99.98 -107.65
N SER A 303 -19.60 -101.00 -106.93
CA SER A 303 -19.24 -102.31 -107.48
C SER A 303 -20.44 -103.15 -107.92
N LEU A 304 -21.63 -102.91 -107.35
CA LEU A 304 -22.89 -103.46 -107.85
C LEU A 304 -23.34 -102.84 -109.18
N SER A 305 -22.95 -101.59 -109.48
CA SER A 305 -23.39 -100.89 -110.72
C SER A 305 -22.64 -101.29 -112.00
N VAL A 306 -21.52 -102.02 -111.90
CA VAL A 306 -20.74 -102.49 -113.07
C VAL A 306 -21.11 -103.92 -113.50
N ASN A 307 -21.85 -104.67 -112.66
CA ASN A 307 -22.31 -106.03 -112.95
C ASN A 307 -23.84 -106.18 -112.90
N SER A 308 -24.60 -105.12 -113.23
CA SER A 308 -26.04 -105.23 -113.38
C SER A 308 -26.64 -104.05 -114.14
N SER A 309 -26.98 -104.28 -115.40
CA SER A 309 -28.27 -103.88 -115.95
C SER A 309 -28.51 -104.52 -117.32
N PRO A 310 -29.77 -104.66 -117.79
CA PRO A 310 -31.04 -104.38 -117.09
C PRO A 310 -32.09 -105.50 -117.27
N ASN A 311 -33.13 -105.55 -116.41
CA ASN A 311 -34.50 -105.23 -116.86
C ASN A 311 -35.64 -105.44 -115.83
N PHE A 312 -36.57 -104.46 -115.87
CA PHE A 312 -38.00 -104.43 -115.50
C PHE A 312 -38.47 -104.41 -114.02
N ALA A 313 -38.56 -103.17 -113.51
CA ALA A 313 -39.77 -102.43 -113.11
C ALA A 313 -40.93 -103.05 -112.27
N HIS A 314 -41.26 -102.27 -111.23
CA HIS A 314 -42.56 -102.05 -110.55
C HIS A 314 -43.06 -103.03 -109.48
N LEU A 315 -43.23 -102.50 -108.25
CA LEU A 315 -44.45 -102.44 -107.39
C LEU A 315 -44.01 -102.24 -105.91
N ASN A 316 -44.20 -101.05 -105.33
CA ASN A 316 -45.37 -100.57 -104.56
C ASN A 316 -45.51 -101.13 -103.13
N VAL A 317 -45.96 -100.22 -102.23
CA VAL A 317 -46.69 -100.42 -100.97
C VAL A 317 -45.91 -100.12 -99.65
N THR A 318 -46.07 -98.87 -99.19
CA THR A 318 -46.26 -98.35 -97.81
C THR A 318 -46.93 -99.33 -96.83
N PRO A 319 -46.82 -99.28 -95.48
CA PRO A 319 -47.03 -98.05 -94.66
C PRO A 319 -46.34 -97.98 -93.26
N HIS A 320 -46.03 -96.78 -92.75
CA HIS A 320 -46.74 -96.13 -91.63
C HIS A 320 -46.18 -94.74 -91.31
#